data_AF-A0A086L398-F1
#
_entry.id   AF-A0A086L398-F1
#
_cell.length_a   1.000
_cell.length_b   1.000
_cell.length_c   1.000
_cell.angle_alpha   90.00
_cell.angle_beta   90.00
_cell.angle_gamma   90.00
#
_symmetry.space_group_name_H-M   'P 1'
#
loop_
_entity.id
_entity.type
_entity.pdbx_description
1 polymer ?
#
loop_
_entity_poly.entity_id
_entity_poly.type
_entity_poly.pdbx_seq_one_letter_code
_entity_poly.pdbx_strand_id
1 'polypeptide(L)'
;MAPKKVTKKGTEGKKKRAKKDPNAPKKPLSSYMFFAKDKRAEILKKQPSLKSDIGKVGKMIGEEWAKLSSSQKMTYQKKAEQEKIRYQREMSLYNKKK
;
A
#
# COMPACT_ATOMS: atom_id res chain seq x y z
N MET A 1 0.87 17.81 -21.17
CA MET A 1 0.39 16.48 -20.74
C MET A 1 1.52 15.85 -19.91
N ALA A 2 1.44 15.84 -18.57
CA ALA A 2 2.61 15.60 -17.72
C ALA A 2 2.71 14.14 -17.22
N PRO A 3 3.68 13.32 -17.65
CA PRO A 3 3.98 12.04 -17.01
C PRO A 3 4.95 12.25 -15.84
N LYS A 4 4.42 12.39 -14.61
CA LYS A 4 5.27 12.43 -13.40
C LYS A 4 5.64 11.02 -12.92
N LYS A 5 6.90 10.66 -13.21
CA LYS A 5 7.87 9.91 -12.38
C LYS A 5 7.48 8.51 -11.87
N VAL A 6 7.94 7.48 -12.57
CA VAL A 6 8.17 6.13 -12.03
C VAL A 6 9.63 6.06 -11.54
N THR A 7 9.90 6.48 -10.31
CA THR A 7 11.23 6.32 -9.71
C THR A 7 11.41 4.89 -9.18
N LYS A 8 12.22 4.10 -9.87
CA LYS A 8 12.94 2.94 -9.33
C LYS A 8 13.67 3.36 -8.04
N LYS A 9 13.45 2.63 -6.94
CA LYS A 9 14.34 2.51 -5.79
C LYS A 9 14.10 1.09 -5.26
N GLY A 10 15.01 0.14 -5.47
CA GLY A 10 16.35 0.14 -4.88
C GLY A 10 16.28 -0.73 -3.63
N THR A 11 16.79 -1.95 -3.74
CA THR A 11 16.98 -2.96 -2.69
C THR A 11 17.83 -2.41 -1.54
N GLU A 12 17.34 -2.41 -0.30
CA GLU A 12 18.23 -2.43 0.88
C GLU A 12 17.50 -2.74 2.21
N GLY A 13 18.00 -3.77 2.91
CA GLY A 13 17.90 -3.94 4.35
C GLY A 13 16.52 -4.30 4.94
N LYS A 14 16.37 -5.54 5.40
CA LYS A 14 15.42 -5.90 6.47
C LYS A 14 15.82 -5.16 7.76
N LYS A 15 15.60 -3.85 7.86
CA LYS A 15 15.64 -3.14 9.15
C LYS A 15 14.54 -3.75 10.00
N LYS A 16 14.93 -4.50 11.04
CA LYS A 16 14.03 -4.97 12.12
C LYS A 16 13.11 -3.80 12.45
N ARG A 17 11.80 -3.95 12.23
CA ARG A 17 10.83 -2.91 12.55
C ARG A 17 10.98 -2.67 14.05
N ALA A 18 11.65 -1.57 14.45
CA ALA A 18 11.68 -1.13 15.83
C ALA A 18 10.23 -1.16 16.34
N LYS A 19 10.01 -1.68 17.55
CA LYS A 19 8.68 -1.77 18.18
C LYS A 19 8.04 -0.39 18.04
N LYS A 20 7.11 -0.27 17.09
CA LYS A 20 6.38 0.96 16.85
C LYS A 20 5.54 1.17 18.11
N ASP A 21 5.60 2.34 18.73
CA ASP A 21 4.80 2.64 19.91
C ASP A 21 3.35 2.20 19.66
N PRO A 22 2.73 1.42 20.55
CA PRO A 22 1.38 0.88 20.34
C PRO A 22 0.32 1.97 20.19
N ASN A 23 0.61 3.17 20.70
CA ASN A 23 -0.26 4.35 20.59
C ASN A 23 -0.04 5.17 19.32
N ALA A 24 1.03 4.92 18.55
CA ALA A 24 1.28 5.65 17.32
C ALA A 24 0.27 5.22 16.25
N PRO A 25 -0.38 6.18 15.55
CA PRO A 25 -1.29 5.83 14.48
C PRO A 25 -0.56 5.03 13.40
N LYS A 26 -1.28 4.10 12.78
CA LYS A 26 -0.73 3.15 11.82
C LYS A 26 -0.56 3.82 10.47
N LYS A 27 0.62 3.70 9.85
CA LYS A 27 0.95 4.38 8.58
C LYS A 27 -0.18 4.21 7.54
N PRO A 28 -0.55 5.27 6.81
CA PRO A 28 -1.61 5.20 5.83
C PRO A 28 -1.18 4.28 4.69
N LEU A 29 -2.12 3.50 4.15
CA LEU A 29 -1.84 2.66 3.00
C LEU A 29 -1.76 3.53 1.74
N SER A 30 -0.79 3.24 0.87
CA SER A 30 -0.69 3.85 -0.45
C SER A 30 -1.77 3.28 -1.39
N SER A 31 -2.03 3.94 -2.52
CA SER A 31 -2.98 3.51 -3.55
C SER A 31 -2.72 2.09 -4.04
N TYR A 32 -1.45 1.78 -4.28
CA TYR A 32 -1.00 0.43 -4.62
C TYR A 32 -1.25 -0.57 -3.49
N MET A 33 -1.12 -0.17 -2.22
CA MET A 33 -1.36 -1.08 -1.09
C MET A 33 -2.83 -1.38 -0.87
N PHE A 34 -3.74 -0.45 -1.14
CA PHE A 34 -5.18 -0.74 -1.18
C PHE A 34 -5.49 -1.78 -2.25
N PHE A 35 -5.05 -1.52 -3.48
CA PHE A 35 -5.23 -2.44 -4.59
C PHE A 35 -4.62 -3.82 -4.31
N ALA A 36 -3.38 -3.85 -3.80
CA ALA A 36 -2.70 -5.09 -3.46
C ALA A 36 -3.41 -5.87 -2.36
N LYS A 37 -4.03 -5.20 -1.38
CA LYS A 37 -4.80 -5.88 -0.33
C LYS A 37 -6.05 -6.55 -0.92
N ASP A 38 -6.79 -5.83 -1.77
CA ASP A 38 -7.99 -6.36 -2.42
C ASP A 38 -7.66 -7.50 -3.38
N LYS A 39 -6.68 -7.29 -4.28
CA LYS A 39 -6.26 -8.35 -5.21
C LYS A 39 -5.59 -9.53 -4.52
N ARG A 40 -4.82 -9.31 -3.46
CA ARG A 40 -4.29 -10.41 -2.66
C ARG A 40 -5.43 -11.25 -2.07
N ALA A 41 -6.47 -10.62 -1.53
CA ALA A 41 -7.62 -11.34 -1.00
C ALA A 41 -8.35 -12.15 -2.08
N GLU A 42 -8.54 -11.58 -3.27
CA GLU A 42 -9.12 -12.30 -4.41
C GLU A 42 -8.26 -13.49 -4.88
N ILE A 43 -6.94 -13.28 -5.01
CA ILE A 43 -6.00 -14.34 -5.40
C ILE A 43 -6.00 -15.46 -4.36
N LEU A 44 -5.98 -15.11 -3.07
CA LEU A 44 -6.07 -16.07 -1.97
C LEU A 44 -7.38 -16.86 -1.97
N LYS A 45 -8.50 -16.21 -2.32
CA LYS A 45 -9.80 -16.88 -2.46
C LYS A 45 -9.79 -17.88 -3.62
N LYS A 46 -9.19 -17.52 -4.75
CA LYS A 46 -9.08 -18.39 -5.94
C LYS A 46 -8.03 -19.50 -5.76
N GLN A 47 -6.95 -19.18 -5.06
CA GLN A 47 -5.75 -20.00 -4.93
C GLN A 47 -5.21 -19.88 -3.49
N PRO A 48 -5.84 -20.56 -2.52
CA PRO A 48 -5.39 -20.54 -1.13
C PRO A 48 -3.98 -21.13 -0.93
N SER A 49 -3.55 -22.00 -1.85
CA SER A 49 -2.18 -22.56 -1.92
C SER A 49 -1.09 -21.48 -2.09
N LEU A 50 -1.40 -20.37 -2.76
CA LEU A 50 -0.48 -19.26 -2.99
C LEU A 50 -0.34 -18.34 -1.76
N LYS A 51 -1.02 -18.63 -0.65
CA LYS A 51 -0.92 -17.84 0.59
C LYS A 51 0.50 -17.77 1.14
N SER A 52 1.23 -18.88 1.03
CA SER A 52 2.63 -19.00 1.45
C SER A 52 3.58 -18.35 0.44
N ASP A 53 3.16 -18.24 -0.82
CA ASP A 53 4.01 -17.84 -1.95
C ASP A 53 3.81 -16.34 -2.30
N ILE A 54 4.18 -15.48 -1.34
CA ILE A 54 3.99 -14.02 -1.42
C ILE A 54 4.69 -13.42 -2.65
N GLY A 55 5.79 -14.02 -3.12
CA GLY A 55 6.52 -13.59 -4.30
C GLY A 55 5.68 -13.67 -5.58
N LYS A 56 5.04 -14.82 -5.82
CA LYS A 56 4.16 -15.02 -6.98
C LYS A 56 2.94 -14.10 -6.94
N VAL A 57 2.30 -14.00 -5.76
CA VAL A 57 1.14 -13.12 -5.57
C VAL A 57 1.52 -11.66 -5.82
N GLY A 58 2.67 -11.21 -5.30
CA GLY A 58 3.18 -9.86 -5.51
C GLY A 58 3.46 -9.55 -6.99
N LYS A 59 4.01 -10.52 -7.73
CA LYS A 59 4.26 -10.36 -9.18
C LYS A 59 2.96 -10.18 -9.96
N MET A 60 1.95 -11.03 -9.71
CA MET A 60 0.63 -10.90 -10.36
C MET A 60 -0.04 -9.57 -10.05
N ILE A 61 0.01 -9.11 -8.79
CA ILE A 61 -0.54 -7.81 -8.40
C ILE A 61 0.19 -6.65 -9.10
N GLY A 62 1.52 -6.73 -9.20
CA GLY A 62 2.32 -5.71 -9.87
C GLY A 62 2.01 -5.61 -11.36
N GLU A 63 1.85 -6.74 -12.04
CA GLU A 63 1.44 -6.80 -13.44
C GLU A 63 0.02 -6.26 -13.65
N GLU A 64 -0.93 -6.65 -12.80
CA GLU A 64 -2.30 -6.15 -12.86
C GLU A 64 -2.35 -4.64 -12.61
N TRP A 65 -1.57 -4.14 -11.64
CA TRP A 65 -1.43 -2.71 -11.41
C TRP A 65 -0.82 -1.99 -12.59
N ALA A 66 0.16 -2.57 -13.28
CA ALA A 66 0.70 -1.97 -14.50
C ALA A 66 -0.36 -1.87 -15.60
N LYS A 67 -1.17 -2.92 -15.77
CA LYS A 67 -2.28 -3.01 -16.74
C LYS A 67 -3.49 -2.12 -16.41
N LEU A 68 -3.71 -1.79 -15.14
CA LEU A 68 -4.81 -0.89 -14.74
C LEU A 68 -4.74 0.45 -15.47
N SER A 69 -5.90 0.93 -15.91
CA SER A 69 -6.04 2.24 -16.55
C SER A 69 -5.78 3.37 -15.55
N SER A 70 -5.40 4.54 -16.08
CA SER A 70 -5.18 5.75 -15.27
C SER A 70 -6.40 6.11 -14.43
N SER A 71 -7.62 5.90 -14.94
CA SER A 71 -8.86 6.17 -14.21
C SER A 71 -9.02 5.27 -12.99
N GLN A 72 -8.76 3.96 -13.12
CA GLN A 72 -8.85 3.05 -11.98
C GLN A 72 -7.76 3.34 -10.94
N LYS A 73 -6.52 3.59 -11.41
CA LYS A 73 -5.42 4.04 -10.53
C LYS A 73 -5.79 5.32 -9.77
N MET A 74 -6.43 6.27 -10.43
CA MET A 74 -6.85 7.54 -9.83
C MET A 74 -7.91 7.33 -8.75
N THR A 75 -8.85 6.40 -8.92
CA THR A 75 -9.82 6.04 -7.87
C THR A 75 -9.11 5.51 -6.62
N TYR A 76 -8.13 4.62 -6.78
CA TYR A 76 -7.31 4.14 -5.65
C TYR A 76 -6.42 5.23 -5.06
N GLN A 77 -5.94 6.17 -5.89
CA GLN A 77 -5.17 7.33 -5.44
C GLN A 77 -6.00 8.26 -4.57
N LYS A 78 -7.24 8.57 -4.97
CA LYS A 78 -8.18 9.36 -4.15
C LYS A 78 -8.48 8.67 -2.81
N LYS A 79 -8.74 7.37 -2.82
CA LYS A 79 -8.94 6.58 -1.58
C LYS A 79 -7.71 6.64 -0.67
N ALA A 80 -6.52 6.49 -1.23
CA ALA A 80 -5.27 6.58 -0.48
C ALA A 80 -5.00 7.97 0.06
N GLU A 81 -5.37 9.02 -0.67
CA GLU A 81 -5.25 10.40 -0.23
C GLU A 81 -6.18 10.71 0.93
N GLN A 82 -7.43 10.23 0.89
CA GLN A 82 -8.36 10.34 2.02
C GLN A 82 -7.81 9.67 3.28
N GLU A 83 -7.28 8.45 3.16
CA GLU A 83 -6.68 7.76 4.32
C GLU A 83 -5.38 8.42 4.79
N LYS A 84 -4.60 8.99 3.87
CA LYS A 84 -3.44 9.81 4.24
C LYS A 84 -3.86 11.05 5.05
N ILE A 85 -4.93 11.74 4.66
CA ILE A 85 -5.46 12.90 5.39
C ILE A 85 -5.94 12.47 6.79
N ARG A 86 -6.70 11.37 6.87
CA ARG A 86 -7.14 10.80 8.15
C ARG A 86 -5.95 10.49 9.06
N TYR A 87 -4.96 9.79 8.53
CA TYR A 87 -3.73 9.49 9.26
C TYR A 87 -3.00 10.75 9.70
N GLN A 88 -2.88 11.78 8.85
CA GLN A 88 -2.24 13.03 9.23
C GLN A 88 -2.96 13.71 10.40
N ARG A 89 -4.30 13.68 10.41
CA ARG A 89 -5.10 14.19 11.53
C ARG A 89 -4.85 13.37 12.80
N GLU A 90 -4.93 12.04 12.72
CA GLU A 90 -4.66 11.15 13.86
C GLU A 90 -3.21 11.29 14.38
N MET A 91 -2.24 11.45 13.48
CA MET A 91 -0.84 11.67 13.81
C MET A 91 -0.60 13.03 14.46
N SER A 92 -1.30 14.08 14.01
CA SER A 92 -1.23 15.40 14.64
C SER A 92 -1.77 15.36 16.07
N LEU A 93 -2.91 14.68 16.28
CA LEU A 93 -3.46 14.47 17.63
C LEU A 93 -2.54 13.63 18.51
N TYR A 94 -1.96 12.55 17.96
CA TYR A 94 -0.98 11.74 18.67
C TYR A 94 0.26 12.54 19.04
N ASN A 95 0.79 13.37 18.14
CA ASN A 95 1.96 14.19 18.40
C ASN A 95 1.67 15.33 19.39
N LYS A 96 0.43 15.80 19.49
CA LYS A 96 0.00 16.77 20.52
C LYS A 96 -0.24 16.11 21.88
N LYS A 97 -0.51 14.80 21.91
CA LYS A 97 -0.77 14.02 23.13
C LYS A 97 0.51 13.34 23.68
N LYS A 98 1.55 13.25 22.86
CA LYS A 98 2.91 12.85 23.26
C LYS A 98 3.62 14.03 23.90
#